data_AF-A0A507DP69-F1
#
_entry.id   AF-A0A507DP69-F1
#
_cell.length_a   1.000
_cell.length_b   1.000
_cell.length_c   1.000
_cell.angle_alpha   90.00
_cell.angle_beta   90.00
_cell.angle_gamma   90.00
#
_symmetry.space_group_name_H-M   'P 1'
#
loop_
_entity.id
_entity.type
_entity.pdbx_description
1 polymer ?
#
loop_
_entity_poly.entity_id
_entity_poly.type
_entity_poly.pdbx_seq_one_letter_code
_entity_poly.pdbx_strand_id
1 'polypeptide(L)'
;MAKASTDPVTVVVSLLLLFFILRYLLASPQQSQTNNRQQNGAAATANTGRTGRRQVVPAERVDAVLQMFPNYPRNVIESDLARTGSVERTLDNILSGALPAPPPPPPTNSSSSVSEAPVAFSASPYLAAAISQESNVEPEKVWEQTPAGREANLRLRKEHMVRQARERAAAALAAKQSASTSSE
;
A
#
# COMPACT_ATOMS: atom_id res chain seq x y z
N MET A 1 -20.07 -1.27 -69.45
CA MET A 1 -19.57 -1.94 -68.23
C MET A 1 -18.06 -1.71 -68.19
N ALA A 2 -17.62 -0.56 -67.67
CA ALA A 2 -16.23 -0.13 -67.75
C ALA A 2 -15.39 -0.89 -66.70
N LYS A 3 -14.43 -1.68 -67.16
CA LYS A 3 -13.52 -2.45 -66.31
C LYS A 3 -12.40 -1.50 -65.90
N ALA A 4 -12.42 -1.03 -64.65
CA ALA A 4 -11.40 -0.15 -64.13
C ALA A 4 -10.03 -0.86 -64.21
N SER A 5 -9.19 -0.43 -65.15
CA SER A 5 -7.78 -0.78 -65.22
C SER A 5 -7.11 -0.16 -63.99
N THR A 6 -6.94 -0.98 -62.96
CA THR A 6 -6.31 -0.55 -61.70
C THR A 6 -4.81 -0.70 -61.86
N ASP A 7 -4.06 0.41 -61.86
CA ASP A 7 -2.61 0.37 -62.02
C ASP A 7 -1.96 -0.32 -60.82
N PRO A 8 -0.95 -1.19 -61.03
CA PRO A 8 -0.32 -1.93 -59.93
C PRO A 8 0.29 -0.99 -58.88
N VAL A 9 0.73 0.20 -59.27
CA VAL A 9 1.21 1.23 -58.35
C VAL A 9 0.10 1.72 -57.43
N THR A 10 -1.10 1.98 -57.97
CA THR A 10 -2.27 2.36 -57.14
C THR A 10 -2.71 1.23 -56.22
N VAL A 11 -2.57 -0.04 -56.65
CA VAL A 11 -2.80 -1.21 -55.79
C VAL A 11 -1.78 -1.25 -54.65
N VAL A 12 -0.49 -1.03 -54.92
CA VAL A 12 0.55 -1.05 -53.87
C VAL A 12 0.38 0.12 -52.90
N VAL A 13 0.09 1.33 -53.38
CA VAL A 13 -0.14 2.51 -52.53
C VAL A 13 -1.39 2.33 -51.67
N SER A 14 -2.48 1.81 -52.25
CA SER A 14 -3.70 1.51 -51.48
C SER A 14 -3.50 0.41 -50.45
N LEU A 15 -2.71 -0.63 -50.75
CA LEU A 15 -2.34 -1.66 -49.78
C LEU A 15 -1.45 -1.12 -48.65
N LEU A 16 -0.53 -0.19 -48.94
CA LEU A 16 0.28 0.47 -47.91
C LEU A 16 -0.59 1.38 -47.04
N LEU A 17 -1.45 2.22 -47.63
CA LEU A 17 -2.39 3.06 -46.89
C LEU A 17 -3.32 2.22 -46.02
N LEU A 18 -3.87 1.15 -46.58
CA LEU A 18 -4.70 0.19 -45.86
C LEU A 18 -3.90 -0.50 -44.74
N PHE A 19 -2.65 -0.91 -44.97
CA PHE A 19 -1.79 -1.48 -43.94
C PHE A 19 -1.47 -0.49 -42.82
N PHE A 20 -1.17 0.77 -43.14
CA PHE A 20 -0.93 1.82 -42.14
C PHE A 20 -2.20 2.15 -41.37
N ILE A 21 -3.36 2.17 -42.03
CA ILE A 21 -4.67 2.37 -41.39
C ILE A 21 -5.02 1.16 -40.51
N LEU A 22 -4.86 -0.08 -40.98
CA LEU A 22 -5.03 -1.27 -40.14
C LEU A 22 -4.02 -1.28 -39.00
N ARG A 23 -2.77 -0.88 -39.23
CA ARG A 23 -1.77 -0.77 -38.17
C ARG A 23 -2.12 0.35 -37.20
N TYR A 24 -2.74 1.44 -37.65
CA TYR A 24 -3.14 2.56 -36.81
C TYR A 24 -4.45 2.28 -36.06
N LEU A 25 -5.40 1.54 -36.63
CA LEU A 25 -6.62 1.08 -35.96
C LEU A 25 -6.36 -0.13 -35.05
N LEU A 26 -5.45 -1.03 -35.42
CA LEU A 26 -5.11 -2.23 -34.64
C LEU A 26 -4.00 -1.95 -33.61
N ALA A 27 -3.15 -0.94 -33.83
CA ALA A 27 -2.23 -0.37 -32.86
C ALA A 27 -2.71 1.00 -32.33
N SER A 28 -4.00 1.29 -32.47
CA SER A 28 -4.65 2.17 -31.50
C SER A 28 -4.48 1.49 -30.16
N PRO A 29 -3.76 2.07 -29.18
CA PRO A 29 -3.86 1.56 -27.84
C PRO A 29 -5.35 1.69 -27.50
N GLN A 30 -6.03 0.58 -27.26
CA GLN A 30 -7.11 0.66 -26.30
C GLN A 30 -6.48 1.37 -25.11
N GLN A 31 -7.00 2.54 -24.78
CA GLN A 31 -7.01 2.98 -23.41
C GLN A 31 -7.88 1.96 -22.66
N SER A 32 -7.32 0.76 -22.47
CA SER A 32 -7.70 -0.17 -21.46
C SER A 32 -7.33 0.52 -20.16
N GLN A 33 -8.25 1.34 -19.66
CA GLN A 33 -8.42 1.49 -18.22
C GLN A 33 -8.95 0.15 -17.64
N THR A 34 -8.28 -0.96 -17.92
CA THR A 34 -8.45 -2.24 -17.25
C THR A 34 -7.15 -3.03 -17.39
N ASN A 35 -6.67 -3.54 -16.26
CA ASN A 35 -5.69 -4.63 -16.15
C ASN A 35 -4.25 -4.38 -16.65
N ASN A 36 -3.54 -3.48 -15.96
CA ASN A 36 -2.10 -3.66 -15.72
C ASN A 36 -1.75 -3.63 -14.21
N ARG A 37 -2.59 -4.30 -13.40
CA ARG A 37 -2.33 -4.54 -11.97
C ARG A 37 -2.08 -6.00 -11.64
N GLN A 38 -1.98 -6.86 -12.66
CA GLN A 38 -2.03 -8.30 -12.46
C GLN A 38 -1.04 -9.04 -13.36
N GLN A 39 0.21 -8.60 -13.34
CA GLN A 39 1.36 -9.39 -13.82
C GLN A 39 2.64 -9.13 -13.00
N ASN A 40 2.50 -8.49 -11.83
CA ASN A 40 3.55 -8.39 -10.82
C ASN A 40 3.05 -8.86 -9.43
N GLY A 41 2.17 -9.87 -9.44
CA GLY A 41 1.48 -10.39 -8.25
C GLY A 41 1.81 -11.85 -7.90
N ALA A 42 2.68 -12.52 -8.67
CA ALA A 42 3.07 -13.92 -8.44
C ALA A 42 4.47 -14.07 -7.80
N ALA A 43 4.99 -12.99 -7.20
CA ALA A 43 6.18 -13.00 -6.35
C ALA A 43 5.99 -12.13 -5.09
N ALA A 44 4.76 -11.96 -4.62
CA ALA A 44 4.45 -11.25 -3.37
C ALA A 44 4.06 -12.20 -2.22
N THR A 45 4.38 -13.50 -2.35
CA THR A 45 4.47 -14.43 -1.21
C THR A 45 5.87 -14.33 -0.62
N ALA A 46 6.23 -13.14 -0.16
CA ALA A 46 7.38 -12.93 0.69
C ALA A 46 6.97 -11.95 1.78
N ASN A 47 6.49 -12.56 2.86
CA ASN A 47 6.51 -12.05 4.21
C ASN A 47 7.63 -11.01 4.41
N THR A 48 7.28 -9.73 4.48
CA THR A 48 8.10 -8.72 5.15
C THR A 48 7.12 -7.69 5.69
N GLY A 49 7.05 -7.59 7.01
CA GLY A 49 6.35 -6.51 7.68
C GLY A 49 6.71 -5.19 7.01
N ARG A 50 5.74 -4.28 6.91
CA ARG A 50 6.00 -2.90 6.48
C ARG A 50 6.80 -2.19 7.57
N THR A 51 8.03 -2.63 7.81
CA THR A 51 9.10 -1.75 8.24
C THR A 51 9.18 -0.70 7.16
N GLY A 52 8.65 0.49 7.47
CA GLY A 52 8.65 1.62 6.57
C GLY A 52 10.04 1.77 5.97
N ARG A 53 10.11 1.68 4.63
CA ARG A 53 11.24 2.24 3.91
C ARG A 53 11.20 3.73 4.20
N ARG A 54 11.85 4.15 5.29
CA ARG A 54 12.17 5.54 5.58
C ARG A 54 12.74 6.08 4.29
N GLN A 55 11.93 6.86 3.57
CA GLN A 55 12.43 7.50 2.36
C GLN A 55 13.60 8.36 2.81
N VAL A 56 14.75 8.17 2.18
CA VAL A 56 15.89 9.06 2.41
C VAL A 56 15.43 10.43 1.91
N VAL A 57 15.18 11.33 2.85
CA VAL A 57 14.70 12.68 2.54
C VAL A 57 15.90 13.49 2.07
N PRO A 58 15.91 14.01 0.83
CA PRO A 58 16.99 14.87 0.38
C PRO A 58 16.92 16.21 1.13
N ALA A 59 18.09 16.70 1.56
CA ALA A 59 18.21 17.90 2.41
C ALA A 59 17.57 19.15 1.76
N GLU A 60 17.63 19.24 0.43
CA GLU A 60 17.02 20.31 -0.36
C GLU A 60 15.50 20.49 -0.10
N ARG A 61 14.77 19.40 0.14
CA ARG A 61 13.32 19.46 0.41
C ARG A 61 13.03 20.04 1.78
N VAL A 62 13.90 19.74 2.74
CA VAL A 62 13.79 20.25 4.11
C VAL A 62 14.10 21.75 4.13
N ASP A 63 15.15 22.15 3.42
CA ASP A 63 15.59 23.55 3.35
C ASP A 63 14.55 24.43 2.65
N ALA A 64 13.88 23.91 1.60
CA ALA A 64 12.76 24.60 0.95
C ALA A 64 11.59 24.88 1.91
N VAL A 65 11.23 23.91 2.78
CA VAL A 65 10.18 24.10 3.80
C VAL A 65 10.63 25.09 4.88
N LEU A 66 11.89 25.01 5.32
CA LEU A 66 12.46 25.92 6.32
C LEU A 66 12.53 27.38 5.85
N GLN A 67 12.74 27.62 4.55
CA GLN A 67 12.72 28.96 3.98
C GLN A 67 11.34 29.63 4.11
N MET A 68 10.26 28.85 4.02
CA MET A 68 8.89 29.36 4.19
C MET A 68 8.45 29.37 5.66
N PHE A 69 8.88 28.38 6.44
CA PHE A 69 8.51 28.19 7.84
C PHE A 69 9.74 28.07 8.75
N PRO A 70 10.44 29.18 9.03
CA PRO A 70 11.66 29.17 9.85
C PRO A 70 11.39 28.81 11.33
N ASN A 71 10.14 28.94 11.78
CA ASN A 71 9.75 28.67 13.16
C ASN A 71 9.52 27.18 13.44
N TYR A 72 9.62 26.32 12.42
CA TYR A 72 9.26 24.92 12.52
C TYR A 72 10.52 24.03 12.60
N PRO A 73 10.57 23.03 13.50
CA PRO A 73 11.80 22.31 13.76
C PRO A 73 12.09 21.28 12.64
N ARG A 74 13.37 21.19 12.26
CA ARG A 74 13.85 20.39 11.12
C ARG A 74 13.48 18.91 11.21
N ASN A 75 13.56 18.33 12.40
CA ASN A 75 13.24 16.93 12.67
C ASN A 75 11.78 16.58 12.33
N VAL A 76 10.85 17.50 12.58
CA VAL A 76 9.44 17.24 12.32
C VAL A 76 9.14 17.36 10.82
N ILE A 77 9.76 18.32 10.12
CA ILE A 77 9.69 18.42 8.65
C ILE A 77 10.25 17.16 8.00
N GLU A 78 11.41 16.68 8.43
CA GLU A 78 12.01 15.44 7.93
C GLU A 78 11.10 14.24 8.15
N SER A 79 10.46 14.16 9.32
CA SER A 79 9.53 13.06 9.64
C SER A 79 8.28 13.09 8.77
N ASP A 80 7.77 14.28 8.45
CA ASP A 80 6.60 14.45 7.59
C ASP A 80 6.97 14.21 6.13
N LEU A 81 8.08 14.76 5.63
CA LEU A 81 8.60 14.49 4.29
C LEU A 81 8.93 13.01 4.07
N ALA A 82 9.41 12.30 5.08
CA ALA A 82 9.63 10.86 5.00
C ALA A 82 8.31 10.07 4.88
N ARG A 83 7.18 10.66 5.30
CA ARG A 83 5.83 10.08 5.26
C ARG A 83 5.05 10.51 4.02
N THR A 84 5.10 11.78 3.65
CA THR A 84 4.37 12.38 2.52
C THR A 84 5.13 12.24 1.20
N GLY A 85 6.46 12.30 1.24
CA GLY A 85 7.34 12.26 0.07
C GLY A 85 7.32 13.53 -0.80
N SER A 86 6.55 14.57 -0.44
CA SER A 86 6.34 15.79 -1.22
C SER A 86 6.38 17.02 -0.32
N VAL A 87 7.04 18.07 -0.80
CA VAL A 87 7.17 19.35 -0.10
C VAL A 87 5.80 20.02 0.02
N GLU A 88 5.04 20.03 -1.07
CA GLU A 88 3.72 20.64 -1.17
C GLU A 88 2.75 20.08 -0.14
N ARG A 89 2.70 18.75 0.00
CA ARG A 89 1.89 18.10 1.04
C ARG A 89 2.33 18.46 2.45
N THR A 90 3.64 18.59 2.67
CA THR A 90 4.16 19.01 3.96
C THR A 90 3.82 20.47 4.25
N LEU A 91 3.81 21.36 3.26
CA LEU A 91 3.33 22.74 3.41
C LEU A 91 1.84 22.78 3.78
N ASP A 92 1.01 22.00 3.10
CA ASP A 92 -0.43 21.89 3.42
C ASP A 92 -0.66 21.32 4.83
N ASN A 93 0.16 20.35 5.26
CA ASN A 93 0.12 19.80 6.62
C ASN A 93 0.51 20.84 7.69
N ILE A 94 1.46 21.73 7.38
CA ILE A 94 1.85 22.84 8.26
C ILE A 94 0.70 23.83 8.36
N LEU A 95 0.12 24.23 7.22
CA LEU A 95 -0.96 25.21 7.14
C LEU A 95 -2.25 24.70 7.81
N SER A 96 -2.53 23.40 7.70
CA SER A 96 -3.67 22.75 8.36
C SER A 96 -3.44 22.45 9.85
N GLY A 97 -2.22 22.65 10.37
CA GLY A 97 -1.88 22.37 11.76
C GLY A 97 -1.83 20.87 12.09
N ALA A 98 -1.76 19.99 11.09
CA ALA A 98 -1.63 18.53 11.28
C ALA A 98 -0.26 18.12 11.84
N LEU A 99 0.68 19.05 11.79
CA LEU A 99 2.09 18.89 12.14
C LEU A 99 2.31 19.40 13.58
N PRO A 100 2.88 18.59 14.50
CA PRO A 100 2.95 18.95 15.92
C PRO A 100 3.85 20.18 16.10
N ALA A 101 3.25 21.26 16.61
CA ALA A 101 3.94 22.52 16.88
C ALA A 101 5.17 22.26 17.79
N PRO A 102 6.28 23.01 17.57
CA PRO A 102 7.48 22.84 18.37
C PRO A 102 7.15 22.96 19.87
N PRO A 103 7.70 22.06 20.71
CA PRO A 103 7.61 22.25 22.15
C PRO A 103 8.25 23.59 22.53
N PRO A 104 7.70 24.31 23.52
CA PRO A 104 8.32 25.54 24.01
C PRO A 104 9.78 25.25 24.41
N PRO A 105 10.72 26.17 24.12
CA PRO A 105 12.12 25.93 24.41
C PRO A 105 12.29 25.59 25.88
N PRO A 106 12.98 24.48 26.23
CA PRO A 106 13.23 24.15 27.62
C PRO A 106 14.12 25.24 28.24
N PRO A 107 13.91 25.62 29.51
CA PRO A 107 14.89 26.43 30.23
C PRO A 107 16.20 25.64 30.23
N THR A 108 17.26 26.27 29.74
CA THR A 108 18.62 25.71 29.75
C THR A 108 18.96 25.33 31.19
N ASN A 109 19.00 24.03 31.49
CA ASN A 109 19.77 23.48 32.60
C ASN A 109 20.07 21.99 32.34
N SER A 110 21.30 21.65 32.66
CA SER A 110 22.06 20.47 32.25
C SER A 110 21.47 19.12 32.65
N SER A 111 21.75 18.12 31.80
CA SER A 111 21.99 16.70 32.11
C SER A 111 21.01 15.97 33.05
N SER A 112 20.21 15.07 32.50
CA SER A 112 19.69 13.91 33.23
C SER A 112 19.46 12.70 32.31
N SER A 113 20.09 11.60 32.70
CA SER A 113 20.08 10.26 32.12
C SER A 113 18.70 9.70 31.81
N VAL A 114 18.55 9.09 30.63
CA VAL A 114 17.37 8.28 30.27
C VAL A 114 17.51 6.90 30.92
N SER A 115 16.68 6.62 31.92
CA SER A 115 16.42 5.26 32.40
C SER A 115 15.26 4.66 31.61
N GLU A 116 15.54 3.61 30.87
CA GLU A 116 14.58 2.80 30.12
C GLU A 116 13.84 1.86 31.09
N ALA A 117 12.51 1.98 31.16
CA ALA A 117 11.65 1.06 31.91
C ALA A 117 10.85 0.21 30.92
N PRO A 118 10.93 -1.13 30.97
CA PRO A 118 10.12 -1.99 30.10
C PRO A 118 8.68 -2.06 30.60
N VAL A 119 7.73 -1.57 29.80
CA VAL A 119 6.30 -1.78 30.03
C VAL A 119 5.91 -3.21 29.62
N ALA A 120 5.70 -4.06 30.61
CA ALA A 120 5.15 -5.40 30.41
C ALA A 120 3.67 -5.32 30.01
N PHE A 121 3.36 -5.67 28.77
CA PHE A 121 1.99 -5.76 28.26
C PHE A 121 1.34 -7.05 28.79
N SER A 122 0.55 -6.92 29.86
CA SER A 122 -0.29 -8.02 30.36
C SER A 122 -1.54 -8.15 29.48
N ALA A 123 -1.59 -9.21 28.67
CA ALA A 123 -2.77 -9.56 27.88
C ALA A 123 -3.87 -10.09 28.83
N SER A 124 -4.92 -9.30 29.03
CA SER A 124 -6.07 -9.69 29.85
C SER A 124 -6.90 -10.79 29.15
N PRO A 125 -7.35 -11.86 29.85
CA PRO A 125 -7.96 -13.06 29.25
C PRO A 125 -9.40 -12.87 28.76
N TYR A 126 -9.99 -11.68 28.88
CA TYR A 126 -11.41 -11.45 28.59
C TYR A 126 -11.77 -11.41 27.08
N LEU A 127 -10.79 -11.23 26.18
CA LEU A 127 -11.05 -11.23 24.73
C LEU A 127 -11.25 -12.62 24.10
N ALA A 128 -11.15 -13.70 24.88
CA ALA A 128 -11.22 -15.07 24.36
C ALA A 128 -12.66 -15.60 24.18
N ALA A 129 -13.67 -14.98 24.78
CA ALA A 129 -15.00 -15.58 24.94
C ALA A 129 -16.07 -15.19 23.88
N ALA A 130 -15.77 -14.29 22.94
CA ALA A 130 -16.77 -13.79 21.98
C ALA A 130 -16.73 -14.46 20.59
N ILE A 131 -16.10 -15.63 20.46
CA ILE A 131 -15.95 -16.32 19.16
C ILE A 131 -16.98 -17.44 19.07
N SER A 132 -18.24 -17.04 18.91
CA SER A 132 -19.33 -17.94 18.58
C SER A 132 -19.62 -17.85 17.09
N GLN A 133 -19.23 -18.94 16.40
CA GLN A 133 -20.00 -19.59 15.34
C GLN A 133 -20.58 -18.67 14.25
N GLU A 134 -19.80 -18.41 13.21
CA GLU A 134 -20.32 -17.93 11.93
C GLU A 134 -19.53 -18.56 10.78
N SER A 135 -20.29 -19.03 9.80
CA SER A 135 -19.97 -19.97 8.71
C SER A 135 -18.60 -19.79 8.01
N ASN A 136 -18.02 -20.94 7.60
CA ASN A 136 -16.78 -21.08 6.82
C ASN A 136 -16.96 -20.64 5.35
N VAL A 137 -17.53 -19.46 5.12
CA VAL A 137 -17.75 -18.92 3.78
C VAL A 137 -16.80 -17.74 3.61
N GLU A 138 -15.93 -17.84 2.60
CA GLU A 138 -15.02 -16.75 2.23
C GLU A 138 -15.87 -15.50 1.87
N PRO A 139 -15.71 -14.37 2.56
CA PRO A 139 -16.55 -13.21 2.33
C PRO A 139 -16.31 -12.64 0.93
N GLU A 140 -17.40 -12.34 0.22
CA GLU A 140 -17.34 -11.91 -1.19
C GLU A 140 -16.44 -10.68 -1.40
N LYS A 141 -15.69 -10.73 -2.51
CA LYS A 141 -14.71 -9.68 -2.88
C LYS A 141 -15.37 -8.46 -3.53
N VAL A 142 -16.47 -7.96 -2.98
CA VAL A 142 -17.20 -6.80 -3.51
C VAL A 142 -16.82 -5.53 -2.74
N TRP A 143 -16.73 -4.39 -3.45
CA TRP A 143 -16.51 -3.08 -2.85
C TRP A 143 -17.85 -2.39 -2.67
N GLU A 144 -18.30 -2.29 -1.42
CA GLU A 144 -19.56 -1.62 -1.08
C GLU A 144 -19.53 -0.14 -1.46
N GLN A 145 -20.66 0.41 -1.89
CA GLN A 145 -20.72 1.83 -2.29
C GLN A 145 -20.85 2.78 -1.09
N THR A 146 -21.38 2.29 0.03
CA THR A 146 -21.50 3.06 1.26
C THR A 146 -20.22 2.91 2.12
N PRO A 147 -19.79 3.97 2.83
CA PRO A 147 -18.63 3.90 3.71
C PRO A 147 -18.79 2.88 4.84
N ALA A 148 -19.99 2.79 5.43
CA ALA A 148 -20.31 1.81 6.48
C ALA A 148 -20.24 0.35 5.96
N GLY A 149 -20.72 0.09 4.74
CA GLY A 149 -20.63 -1.23 4.12
C GLY A 149 -19.18 -1.67 3.86
N ARG A 150 -18.31 -0.73 3.45
CA ARG A 150 -16.88 -1.01 3.25
C ARG A 150 -16.20 -1.41 4.55
N GLU A 151 -16.50 -0.70 5.63
CA GLU A 151 -15.94 -1.03 6.94
C GLU A 151 -16.39 -2.41 7.43
N ALA A 152 -17.68 -2.72 7.31
CA ALA A 152 -18.22 -4.03 7.66
C ALA A 152 -17.54 -5.16 6.85
N ASN A 153 -17.39 -4.98 5.53
CA ASN A 153 -16.74 -5.97 4.68
C ASN A 153 -15.25 -6.17 5.03
N LEU A 154 -14.53 -5.08 5.36
CA LEU A 154 -13.14 -5.16 5.82
C LEU A 154 -13.00 -5.90 7.16
N ARG A 155 -13.92 -5.67 8.10
CA ARG A 155 -13.94 -6.39 9.39
C ARG A 155 -14.19 -7.87 9.19
N LEU A 156 -15.19 -8.25 8.39
CA LEU A 156 -15.49 -9.64 8.05
C LEU A 156 -14.27 -10.35 7.42
N ARG A 157 -13.60 -9.71 6.45
CA ARG A 157 -12.39 -10.25 5.83
C ARG A 157 -11.23 -10.41 6.81
N LYS A 158 -11.05 -9.44 7.71
CA LYS A 158 -10.01 -9.50 8.76
C LYS A 158 -10.28 -10.67 9.70
N GLU A 159 -11.51 -10.85 10.13
CA GLU A 159 -11.93 -11.94 11.02
C GLU A 159 -11.72 -13.30 10.36
N HIS A 160 -12.14 -13.45 9.09
CA HIS A 160 -11.91 -14.67 8.31
C HIS A 160 -10.42 -15.02 8.22
N MET A 161 -9.58 -14.05 7.87
CA MET A 161 -8.13 -14.24 7.77
C MET A 161 -7.50 -14.64 9.12
N VAL A 162 -7.91 -14.01 10.22
CA VAL A 162 -7.42 -14.35 11.57
C VAL A 162 -7.81 -15.78 11.95
N ARG A 163 -9.03 -16.20 11.61
CA ARG A 163 -9.49 -17.57 11.87
C ARG A 163 -8.66 -18.60 11.10
N GLN A 164 -8.52 -18.41 9.78
CA GLN A 164 -7.72 -19.28 8.92
C GLN A 164 -6.26 -19.39 9.39
N ALA A 165 -5.67 -18.26 9.82
CA ALA A 165 -4.31 -18.24 10.35
C ALA A 165 -4.18 -19.08 11.63
N ARG A 166 -5.18 -19.04 12.53
CA ARG A 166 -5.21 -19.84 13.76
C ARG A 166 -5.33 -21.33 13.45
N GLU A 167 -6.23 -21.71 12.55
CA GLU A 167 -6.40 -23.10 12.12
C GLU A 167 -5.11 -23.65 11.50
N ARG A 168 -4.47 -22.87 10.61
CA ARG A 168 -3.19 -23.24 10.00
C ARG A 168 -2.07 -23.35 11.04
N ALA A 169 -2.04 -22.47 12.04
CA ALA A 169 -1.07 -22.54 13.12
C ALA A 169 -1.27 -23.80 13.98
N ALA A 170 -2.52 -24.14 14.33
CA ALA A 170 -2.84 -25.35 15.07
C ALA A 170 -2.42 -26.62 14.29
N ALA A 171 -2.74 -26.68 12.99
CA ALA A 171 -2.33 -27.79 12.14
C ALA A 171 -0.80 -27.92 12.02
N ALA A 172 -0.09 -26.80 11.92
CA ALA A 172 1.38 -26.79 11.89
C ALA A 172 2.01 -27.28 13.21
N LEU A 173 1.39 -26.98 14.35
CA LEU A 173 1.84 -27.48 15.66
C LEU A 173 1.61 -28.99 15.76
N ALA A 174 0.45 -29.49 15.35
CA ALA A 174 0.16 -30.93 15.32
C ALA A 174 1.15 -31.70 14.41
N ALA A 175 1.45 -31.16 13.22
CA ALA A 175 2.42 -31.76 12.30
C ALA A 175 3.85 -31.78 12.87
N LYS A 176 4.26 -30.74 13.61
CA LYS A 176 5.56 -30.74 14.30
C LYS A 176 5.63 -31.80 15.40
N GLN A 177 4.55 -31.96 16.17
CA GLN A 177 4.47 -32.99 17.22
C GLN A 177 4.55 -34.41 16.63
N SER A 178 3.83 -34.69 15.54
CA SER A 178 3.88 -36.01 14.89
C SER A 178 5.24 -36.32 14.26
N ALA A 179 5.95 -35.31 13.73
CA ALA A 179 7.30 -35.47 13.21
C ALA A 179 8.32 -35.81 14.30
N SER A 180 8.19 -35.21 15.51
CA SER A 180 9.07 -35.53 16.64
C SER A 180 8.84 -36.94 17.20
N THR A 181 7.60 -37.45 17.20
CA THR A 181 7.28 -38.78 17.74
C THR A 181 7.62 -39.95 16.81
N SER A 182 7.93 -39.68 15.53
CA SER A 182 8.26 -40.73 14.55
C SER A 182 9.78 -40.94 14.34
N SER A 183 10.61 -40.23 15.11
CA SER A 183 12.09 -40.29 15.03
C SER A 183 12.72 -40.97 16.26
N GLU A 184 11.93 -41.69 17.06
CA GLU A 184 12.38 -42.45 18.24
C GLU A 184 12.06 -43.95 18.07
#